data_AF-A0A965UH28-F1
#
_entry.id   AF-A0A965UH28-F1
#
_cell.length_a   1.000
_cell.length_b   1.000
_cell.length_c   1.000
_cell.angle_alpha   90.00
_cell.angle_beta   90.00
_cell.angle_gamma   90.00
#
_symmetry.space_group_name_H-M   'P 1'
#
loop_
_entity.id
_entity.type
_entity.pdbx_description
1 polymer ?
#
loop_
_entity_poly.entity_id
_entity_poly.type
_entity_poly.pdbx_seq_one_letter_code
_entity_poly.pdbx_strand_id
1 'polypeptide(L)'
;MSYTVGLDFGTHQTKVCIEDASNPSQKNYEFVEFTDLTGKSTVLFPSIVQINQDNTVSYGFINENLCKTASANIPEPILTLPEKPVLVLPEKPEMLLIPQKSKKKPDLKGLSIKEQFMLKKQYEIEEENWKNRCKEIEISNTKFLEEWNDECLAIENDYNYDCDEYQTACNIAKEKYNQAYSTWQNNNKPQKQIFRYFKLATFTNQNWNHTIKPEIISCWYLAFVLFTIREKIGSDFFTQMGVPYSILKHESDKQKQIAYKLLIGANKLVDYYGKFELFLQANVEELFNNTILTEFKEDDLNFYGLNILPEAFAGLSSITLQGKLSQGMHLLTDIGGGTTDIAFFTITSDKLPDVHAVLSIPKGLNYIFEEYIKSSKKQPLE
;
A
#
# COMPACT_ATOMS: atom_id res chain seq x y z
N MET A 1 43.75 -7.47 -15.77
CA MET A 1 42.97 -6.59 -14.88
C MET A 1 43.87 -5.84 -13.92
N SER A 2 44.21 -4.60 -14.28
CA SER A 2 44.96 -3.68 -13.42
C SER A 2 44.06 -2.77 -12.58
N TYR A 3 42.75 -2.75 -12.88
CA TYR A 3 41.78 -1.88 -12.21
C TYR A 3 40.83 -2.66 -11.30
N THR A 4 40.55 -2.09 -10.14
CA THR A 4 39.48 -2.54 -9.24
C THR A 4 38.51 -1.39 -9.00
N VAL A 5 37.22 -1.63 -9.19
CA VAL A 5 36.16 -0.64 -9.05
C VAL A 5 35.37 -0.92 -7.79
N GLY A 6 35.40 0.00 -6.84
CA GLY A 6 34.56 0.00 -5.65
C GLY A 6 33.24 0.73 -5.92
N LEU A 7 32.12 0.01 -5.86
CA LEU A 7 30.77 0.52 -5.94
C LEU A 7 30.17 0.68 -4.54
N ASP A 8 30.07 1.93 -4.08
CA ASP A 8 29.20 2.31 -2.98
C ASP A 8 27.80 2.58 -3.56
N PHE A 9 27.06 1.51 -3.83
CA PHE A 9 25.68 1.59 -4.31
C PHE A 9 24.78 1.99 -3.14
N GLY A 10 24.66 3.29 -2.84
CA GLY A 10 23.91 3.78 -1.68
C GLY A 10 22.42 3.98 -1.94
N THR A 11 21.63 4.08 -0.86
CA THR A 11 20.16 4.22 -0.93
C THR A 11 19.70 5.52 -1.60
N HIS A 12 20.47 6.61 -1.40
CA HIS A 12 20.14 7.94 -1.93
C HIS A 12 21.09 8.40 -3.03
N GLN A 13 22.35 7.96 -2.96
CA GLN A 13 23.40 8.33 -3.87
C GLN A 13 24.37 7.16 -4.01
N THR A 14 25.00 7.07 -5.16
CA THR A 14 26.04 6.13 -5.50
C THR A 14 27.35 6.87 -5.67
N LYS A 15 28.43 6.27 -5.19
CA LYS A 15 29.80 6.70 -5.45
C LYS A 15 30.57 5.55 -6.06
N VAL A 16 31.46 5.88 -6.98
CA VAL A 16 32.32 4.90 -7.64
C VAL A 16 33.76 5.33 -7.47
N CYS A 17 34.56 4.45 -6.89
CA CYS A 17 36.01 4.63 -6.76
C CYS A 17 36.71 3.63 -7.66
N ILE A 18 37.73 4.09 -8.38
CA ILE A 18 38.58 3.28 -9.24
C ILE A 18 39.96 3.23 -8.58
N GLU A 19 40.42 2.03 -8.24
CA GLU A 19 41.81 1.74 -7.89
C GLU A 19 42.54 1.31 -9.17
N ASP A 20 43.57 2.06 -9.56
CA ASP A 20 44.55 1.65 -10.56
C ASP A 20 45.78 1.04 -9.86
N ALA A 21 45.96 -0.27 -10.05
CA ALA A 21 47.07 -1.05 -9.54
C ALA A 21 48.04 -1.47 -10.66
N SER A 22 48.04 -0.79 -11.81
CA SER A 22 48.99 -1.05 -12.92
C SER A 22 50.45 -0.96 -12.46
N ASN A 23 50.72 -0.12 -11.46
CA ASN A 23 51.96 -0.15 -10.68
C ASN A 23 51.68 -0.65 -9.25
N PRO A 24 52.04 -1.90 -8.90
CA PRO A 24 51.80 -2.44 -7.56
C PRO A 24 52.45 -1.65 -6.42
N SER A 25 53.50 -0.86 -6.72
CA SER A 25 54.21 -0.04 -5.73
C SER A 25 53.52 1.30 -5.46
N GLN A 26 52.61 1.74 -6.35
CA GLN A 26 51.91 3.01 -6.28
C GLN A 26 50.49 2.84 -6.82
N LYS A 27 49.56 2.59 -5.90
CA LYS A 27 48.13 2.51 -6.23
C LYS A 27 47.55 3.93 -6.32
N ASN A 28 46.87 4.21 -7.42
CA ASN A 28 46.14 5.47 -7.59
C ASN A 28 44.65 5.24 -7.34
N TYR A 29 43.99 6.20 -6.71
CA TYR A 29 42.56 6.17 -6.43
C TYR A 29 41.90 7.40 -7.03
N GLU A 30 40.86 7.17 -7.82
CA GLU A 30 40.06 8.23 -8.45
C GLU A 30 38.57 7.97 -8.24
N PHE A 31 37.77 9.03 -8.14
CA PHE A 31 36.32 8.91 -8.15
C PHE A 31 35.77 9.14 -9.55
N VAL A 32 34.72 8.39 -9.93
CA VAL A 32 33.97 8.70 -11.15
C VAL A 32 33.17 9.97 -10.92
N GLU A 33 33.32 10.89 -11.86
CA GLU A 33 32.57 12.13 -11.90
C GLU A 33 31.35 11.99 -12.81
N PHE A 34 30.23 12.52 -12.35
CA PHE A 34 28.96 12.53 -13.05
C PHE A 34 28.54 13.97 -13.31
N THR A 35 27.99 14.23 -14.49
CA THR A 35 27.50 15.55 -14.88
C THR A 35 26.04 15.70 -14.50
N ASP A 36 25.70 16.74 -13.75
CA ASP A 36 24.32 17.07 -13.41
C ASP A 36 23.56 17.75 -14.56
N LEU A 37 22.26 18.03 -14.36
CA LEU A 37 21.41 18.66 -15.38
C LEU A 37 21.84 20.09 -15.75
N THR A 38 22.69 20.72 -14.95
CA THR A 38 23.25 22.05 -15.21
C THR A 38 24.62 21.99 -15.88
N GLY A 39 25.16 20.79 -16.12
CA GLY A 39 26.49 20.59 -16.66
C GLY A 39 27.60 20.57 -15.61
N LYS A 40 27.27 20.61 -14.31
CA LYS A 40 28.26 20.63 -13.23
C LYS A 40 28.66 19.21 -12.85
N SER A 41 29.96 19.01 -12.68
CA SER A 41 30.52 17.73 -12.22
C SER A 41 30.30 17.50 -10.73
N THR A 42 29.98 16.25 -10.36
CA THR A 42 29.86 15.78 -8.97
C THR A 42 30.26 14.31 -8.87
N VAL A 43 30.84 13.92 -7.73
CA VAL A 43 31.16 12.51 -7.40
C VAL A 43 30.00 11.78 -6.73
N LEU A 44 28.91 12.50 -6.40
CA LEU A 44 27.71 11.97 -5.77
C LEU A 44 26.61 11.82 -6.81
N PHE A 45 26.38 10.60 -7.28
CA PHE A 45 25.35 10.33 -8.27
C PHE A 45 24.04 9.91 -7.60
N PRO A 46 22.91 10.61 -7.74
CA PRO A 46 21.68 10.21 -7.06
C PRO A 46 21.23 8.78 -7.45
N SER A 47 20.74 8.01 -6.48
CA SER A 47 20.17 6.67 -6.70
C SER A 47 18.70 6.79 -7.08
N ILE A 48 18.47 7.26 -8.30
CA ILE A 48 17.14 7.55 -8.84
C ILE A 48 17.05 6.99 -10.26
N VAL A 49 15.89 6.43 -10.58
CA VAL A 49 15.52 6.04 -11.93
C VAL A 49 14.21 6.74 -12.28
N GLN A 50 14.12 7.30 -13.48
CA GLN A 50 12.94 8.01 -13.98
C GLN A 50 12.50 7.38 -15.31
N ILE A 51 11.21 7.12 -15.46
CA ILE A 51 10.63 6.81 -16.77
C ILE A 51 10.19 8.11 -17.44
N ASN A 52 10.61 8.29 -18.69
CA ASN A 52 10.32 9.46 -19.48
C ASN A 52 9.02 9.31 -20.29
N GLN A 53 8.47 10.43 -20.78
CA GLN A 53 7.25 10.48 -21.57
C GLN A 53 7.30 9.60 -22.83
N ASP A 54 8.48 9.46 -23.44
CA ASP A 54 8.75 8.60 -24.59
C ASP A 54 9.01 7.11 -24.22
N ASN A 55 8.83 6.75 -22.95
CA ASN A 55 9.13 5.45 -22.36
C ASN A 55 10.61 5.08 -22.30
N THR A 56 11.54 6.00 -22.55
CA THR A 56 12.96 5.78 -22.22
C THR A 56 13.19 5.94 -20.71
N VAL A 57 14.38 5.59 -20.25
CA VAL A 57 14.75 5.65 -18.82
C VAL A 57 15.92 6.62 -18.62
N SER A 58 15.77 7.50 -17.63
CA SER A 58 16.84 8.39 -17.15
C SER A 58 17.32 7.98 -15.76
N TYR A 59 18.59 8.25 -15.49
CA TYR A 59 19.29 7.79 -14.29
C TYR A 59 19.89 8.99 -13.56
N GLY A 60 19.82 8.97 -12.22
CA GLY A 60 20.41 10.01 -11.38
C GLY A 60 19.55 11.26 -11.27
N PHE A 61 19.88 12.32 -11.98
CA PHE A 61 19.22 13.61 -11.78
C PHE A 61 17.82 13.63 -12.43
N ILE A 62 16.85 14.21 -11.72
CA ILE A 62 15.44 14.24 -12.16
C ILE A 62 15.20 15.41 -13.10
N ASN A 63 14.70 15.11 -14.30
CA ASN A 63 14.16 16.12 -15.19
C ASN A 63 12.63 16.03 -15.20
N GLU A 64 11.99 16.90 -14.42
CA GLU A 64 10.53 16.88 -14.23
C GLU A 64 9.75 17.05 -15.54
N ASN A 65 10.31 17.79 -16.50
CA ASN A 65 9.66 18.07 -17.78
C ASN A 65 9.57 16.83 -18.67
N LEU A 66 10.52 15.91 -18.52
CA LEU A 66 10.55 14.65 -19.28
C LEU A 66 9.81 13.53 -18.57
N CYS A 67 9.47 13.67 -17.30
CA CYS A 67 8.95 12.58 -16.48
C CYS A 67 7.56 12.15 -16.93
N LYS A 68 7.38 10.84 -17.13
CA LYS A 68 6.08 10.23 -17.39
C LYS A 68 5.22 10.31 -16.14
N THR A 69 3.97 10.70 -16.32
CA THR A 69 2.96 10.67 -15.26
C THR A 69 1.94 9.59 -15.59
N ALA A 70 1.64 8.71 -14.63
CA ALA A 70 0.63 7.68 -14.77
C ALA A 70 -0.43 7.85 -13.68
N SER A 71 -1.70 7.80 -14.05
CA SER A 71 -2.82 7.58 -13.14
C SER A 71 -3.12 6.09 -13.11
N ALA A 72 -3.38 5.53 -11.92
CA ALA A 72 -3.94 4.19 -11.87
C ALA A 72 -5.36 4.28 -12.44
N ASN A 73 -5.66 3.62 -13.57
CA ASN A 73 -7.01 3.59 -14.17
C ASN A 73 -7.95 2.66 -13.36
N ILE A 74 -8.09 2.93 -12.07
CA ILE A 74 -8.96 2.17 -11.19
C ILE A 74 -10.38 2.72 -11.39
N PRO A 75 -11.41 1.87 -11.60
CA PRO A 75 -12.78 2.35 -11.71
C PRO A 75 -13.21 3.07 -10.42
N GLU A 76 -13.99 4.15 -10.59
CA GLU A 76 -14.54 4.90 -9.46
C GLU A 76 -15.45 3.99 -8.62
N PRO A 77 -15.32 3.99 -7.28
CA PRO A 77 -16.22 3.22 -6.44
C PRO A 77 -17.66 3.69 -6.64
N ILE A 78 -18.62 2.77 -6.56
CA ILE A 78 -20.05 3.06 -6.71
C ILE A 78 -20.70 2.93 -5.34
N LEU A 79 -21.50 3.93 -4.94
CA LEU A 79 -22.30 3.85 -3.72
C LEU A 79 -23.53 2.98 -3.97
N THR A 80 -23.64 1.86 -3.26
CA THR A 80 -24.83 1.01 -3.23
C THR A 80 -25.52 1.16 -1.88
N LEU A 81 -26.78 1.61 -1.90
CA LEU A 81 -27.61 1.73 -0.70
C LEU A 81 -28.54 0.52 -0.57
N PRO A 82 -28.91 0.11 0.66
CA PRO A 82 -29.93 -0.91 0.87
C PRO A 82 -31.31 -0.46 0.35
N GLU A 83 -32.22 -1.41 0.16
CA GLU A 83 -33.59 -1.10 -0.24
C GLU A 83 -34.38 -0.49 0.93
N LYS A 84 -35.24 0.48 0.63
CA LYS A 84 -36.04 1.18 1.63
C LYS A 84 -37.23 0.30 2.07
N PRO A 85 -37.49 0.15 3.38
CA PRO A 85 -38.68 -0.55 3.86
C PRO A 85 -39.96 0.15 3.38
N VAL A 86 -41.03 -0.63 3.20
CA VAL A 86 -42.34 -0.16 2.73
C VAL A 86 -43.40 -0.55 3.75
N LEU A 87 -44.14 0.44 4.25
CA LEU A 87 -45.25 0.22 5.17
C LEU A 87 -46.46 -0.32 4.40
N VAL A 88 -46.98 -1.47 4.83
CA VAL A 88 -48.21 -2.06 4.30
C VAL A 88 -49.12 -2.36 5.48
N LEU A 89 -50.23 -1.62 5.60
CA LEU A 89 -51.21 -1.80 6.66
C LEU A 89 -52.31 -2.77 6.25
N PRO A 90 -52.91 -3.51 7.20
CA PRO A 90 -54.03 -4.40 6.94
C PRO A 90 -55.29 -3.60 6.57
N GLU A 91 -56.13 -4.20 5.73
CA GLU A 91 -57.41 -3.58 5.37
C GLU A 91 -58.33 -3.44 6.58
N LYS A 92 -59.09 -2.34 6.63
CA LYS A 92 -60.00 -2.07 7.74
C LYS A 92 -61.14 -3.10 7.78
N PRO A 93 -61.47 -3.69 8.93
CA PRO A 93 -62.50 -4.71 9.02
C PRO A 93 -63.88 -4.16 8.63
N GLU A 94 -64.65 -4.99 7.92
CA GLU A 94 -66.05 -4.70 7.63
C GLU A 94 -66.91 -4.85 8.89
N MET A 95 -67.70 -3.83 9.19
CA MET A 95 -68.52 -3.77 10.41
C MET A 95 -69.81 -4.57 10.25
N LEU A 96 -70.20 -5.32 11.27
CA LEU A 96 -71.48 -6.03 11.31
C LEU A 96 -72.64 -5.02 11.30
N LEU A 97 -73.63 -5.28 10.44
CA LEU A 97 -74.81 -4.42 10.30
C LEU A 97 -75.78 -4.61 11.47
N ILE A 98 -76.24 -3.51 12.05
CA ILE A 98 -77.26 -3.52 13.10
C ILE A 98 -78.58 -4.03 12.51
N PRO A 99 -79.24 -5.04 13.12
CA PRO A 99 -80.50 -5.58 12.62
C PRO A 99 -81.59 -4.50 12.65
N GLN A 100 -82.42 -4.44 11.62
CA GLN A 100 -83.51 -3.47 11.57
C GLN A 100 -84.56 -3.77 12.66
N LYS A 101 -84.97 -2.73 13.41
CA LYS A 101 -86.03 -2.84 14.40
C LYS A 101 -87.36 -3.25 13.72
N SER A 102 -88.07 -4.22 14.30
CA SER A 102 -89.39 -4.63 13.80
C SER A 102 -90.35 -3.43 13.78
N LYS A 103 -90.84 -3.07 12.59
CA LYS A 103 -91.67 -1.86 12.37
C LYS A 103 -93.16 -2.05 12.72
N LYS A 104 -93.60 -3.26 13.07
CA LYS A 104 -95.02 -3.53 13.38
C LYS A 104 -95.21 -3.68 14.89
N LYS A 105 -95.80 -2.67 15.53
CA LYS A 105 -96.46 -2.87 16.83
C LYS A 105 -97.55 -3.93 16.63
N PRO A 106 -97.75 -4.85 17.58
CA PRO A 106 -98.78 -5.87 17.45
C PRO A 106 -100.15 -5.19 17.23
N ASP A 107 -100.88 -5.60 16.19
CA ASP A 107 -102.26 -5.13 15.95
C ASP A 107 -103.17 -5.82 16.97
N LEU A 108 -103.77 -5.02 17.85
CA LEU A 108 -104.57 -5.50 18.97
C LEU A 108 -106.06 -5.60 18.63
N LYS A 109 -106.48 -5.22 17.41
CA LYS A 109 -107.89 -5.24 17.00
C LYS A 109 -108.41 -6.67 16.84
N GLY A 110 -109.48 -6.99 17.57
CA GLY A 110 -110.25 -8.25 17.42
C GLY A 110 -109.78 -9.43 18.28
N LEU A 111 -108.78 -9.24 19.15
CA LEU A 111 -108.19 -10.30 20.00
C LEU A 111 -108.74 -10.26 21.44
N SER A 112 -108.82 -11.43 22.09
CA SER A 112 -109.20 -11.53 23.51
C SER A 112 -108.14 -10.92 24.43
N ILE A 113 -108.53 -10.54 25.66
CA ILE A 113 -107.62 -9.94 26.66
C ILE A 113 -106.37 -10.80 26.90
N LYS A 114 -106.53 -12.13 26.89
CA LYS A 114 -105.43 -13.09 27.10
C LYS A 114 -104.45 -13.09 25.91
N GLU A 115 -104.95 -12.96 24.69
CA GLU A 115 -104.13 -12.91 23.46
C GLU A 115 -103.40 -11.58 23.34
N GLN A 116 -104.05 -10.46 23.68
CA GLN A 116 -103.41 -9.15 23.73
C GLN A 116 -102.24 -9.12 24.72
N PHE A 117 -102.40 -9.74 25.89
CA PHE A 117 -101.34 -9.85 26.89
C PHE A 117 -100.16 -10.71 26.40
N MET A 118 -100.44 -11.86 25.76
CA MET A 118 -99.40 -12.75 25.22
C MET A 118 -98.62 -12.11 24.07
N LEU A 119 -99.30 -11.43 23.13
CA LEU A 119 -98.65 -10.72 22.02
C LEU A 119 -97.81 -9.53 22.50
N LYS A 120 -98.27 -8.80 23.51
CA LYS A 120 -97.50 -7.72 24.12
C LYS A 120 -96.24 -8.25 24.80
N LYS A 121 -96.36 -9.34 25.59
CA LYS A 121 -95.23 -10.00 26.24
C LYS A 121 -94.22 -10.55 25.22
N GLN A 122 -94.69 -11.13 24.12
CA GLN A 122 -93.84 -11.62 23.05
C GLN A 122 -93.10 -10.47 22.33
N TYR A 123 -93.79 -9.37 22.03
CA TYR A 123 -93.16 -8.17 21.46
C TYR A 123 -92.12 -7.56 22.40
N GLU A 124 -92.38 -7.53 23.71
CA GLU A 124 -91.42 -7.06 24.72
C GLU A 124 -90.17 -7.95 24.76
N ILE A 125 -90.32 -9.28 24.70
CA ILE A 125 -89.20 -10.24 24.59
C ILE A 125 -88.44 -10.06 23.28
N GLU A 126 -89.13 -9.86 22.14
CA GLU A 126 -88.51 -9.62 20.85
C GLU A 126 -87.75 -8.28 20.81
N GLU A 127 -88.28 -7.23 21.45
CA GLU A 127 -87.61 -5.94 21.58
C GLU A 127 -86.38 -6.03 22.50
N GLU A 128 -86.47 -6.78 23.60
CA GLU A 128 -85.35 -7.04 24.51
C GLU A 128 -84.24 -7.84 23.82
N ASN A 129 -84.60 -8.91 23.10
CA ASN A 129 -83.66 -9.71 22.31
C ASN A 129 -83.02 -8.88 21.18
N TRP A 130 -83.78 -8.02 20.51
CA TRP A 130 -83.23 -7.10 19.52
C TRP A 130 -82.24 -6.11 20.15
N LYS A 131 -82.58 -5.51 21.30
CA LYS A 131 -81.67 -4.62 22.04
C LYS A 131 -80.38 -5.34 22.46
N ASN A 132 -80.49 -6.57 22.95
CA ASN A 132 -79.34 -7.38 23.34
C ASN A 132 -78.46 -7.69 22.13
N ARG A 133 -79.05 -8.08 20.99
CA ARG A 133 -78.32 -8.34 19.75
C ARG A 133 -77.65 -7.09 19.17
N CYS A 134 -78.28 -5.92 19.25
CA CYS A 134 -77.66 -4.65 18.87
C CYS A 134 -76.43 -4.35 19.75
N LYS A 135 -76.55 -4.52 21.07
CA LYS A 135 -75.42 -4.34 21.99
C LYS A 135 -74.29 -5.32 21.71
N GLU A 136 -74.59 -6.59 21.45
CA GLU A 136 -73.59 -7.61 21.09
C GLU A 136 -72.84 -7.25 19.80
N ILE A 137 -73.56 -6.74 18.79
CA ILE A 137 -72.97 -6.27 17.53
C ILE A 137 -72.10 -5.03 17.75
N GLU A 138 -72.57 -4.06 18.54
CA GLU A 138 -71.77 -2.89 18.92
C GLU A 138 -70.48 -3.30 19.64
N ILE A 139 -70.57 -4.18 20.64
CA ILE A 139 -69.41 -4.72 21.36
C ILE A 139 -68.45 -5.43 20.41
N SER A 140 -68.97 -6.28 19.52
CA SER A 140 -68.14 -7.03 18.56
C SER A 140 -67.44 -6.11 17.56
N ASN A 141 -68.15 -5.10 17.04
CA ASN A 141 -67.62 -4.10 16.14
C ASN A 141 -66.56 -3.22 16.81
N THR A 142 -66.79 -2.81 18.06
CA THR A 142 -65.78 -2.09 18.86
C THR A 142 -64.53 -2.95 19.03
N LYS A 143 -64.71 -4.23 19.40
CA LYS A 143 -63.61 -5.17 19.57
C LYS A 143 -62.81 -5.38 18.27
N PHE A 144 -63.47 -5.55 17.12
CA PHE A 144 -62.78 -5.66 15.82
C PHE A 144 -61.98 -4.42 15.46
N LEU A 145 -62.51 -3.23 15.77
CA LEU A 145 -61.77 -1.98 15.57
C LEU A 145 -60.58 -1.85 16.51
N GLU A 146 -60.71 -2.26 17.77
CA GLU A 146 -59.61 -2.28 18.74
C GLU A 146 -58.50 -3.24 18.28
N GLU A 147 -58.84 -4.47 17.92
CA GLU A 147 -57.87 -5.46 17.41
C GLU A 147 -57.16 -4.98 16.13
N TRP A 148 -57.89 -4.38 15.18
CA TRP A 148 -57.30 -3.82 13.97
C TRP A 148 -56.39 -2.60 14.24
N ASN A 149 -56.77 -1.75 15.20
CA ASN A 149 -55.91 -0.62 15.60
C ASN A 149 -54.63 -1.12 16.28
N ASP A 150 -54.71 -2.13 17.13
CA ASP A 150 -53.55 -2.75 17.78
C ASP A 150 -52.62 -3.40 16.75
N GLU A 151 -53.17 -4.09 15.74
CA GLU A 151 -52.40 -4.67 14.63
C GLU A 151 -51.73 -3.59 13.78
N CYS A 152 -52.46 -2.53 13.40
CA CYS A 152 -51.88 -1.39 12.70
C CYS A 152 -50.74 -0.76 13.49
N LEU A 153 -50.92 -0.56 14.81
CA LEU A 153 -49.92 0.04 15.67
C LEU A 153 -48.66 -0.84 15.80
N ALA A 154 -48.83 -2.15 15.88
CA ALA A 154 -47.71 -3.09 15.88
C ALA A 154 -46.91 -3.01 14.57
N ILE A 155 -47.59 -3.01 13.42
CA ILE A 155 -46.95 -2.90 12.10
C ILE A 155 -46.26 -1.55 11.92
N GLU A 156 -46.86 -0.46 12.39
CA GLU A 156 -46.22 0.86 12.37
C GLU A 156 -44.95 0.90 13.24
N ASN A 157 -44.97 0.26 14.42
CA ASN A 157 -43.79 0.17 15.28
C ASN A 157 -42.68 -0.65 14.63
N ASP A 158 -43.01 -1.79 14.03
CA ASP A 158 -42.03 -2.62 13.30
C ASP A 158 -41.46 -1.86 12.09
N TYR A 159 -42.31 -1.17 11.33
CA TYR A 159 -41.85 -0.33 10.22
C TYR A 159 -40.94 0.82 10.66
N ASN A 160 -41.22 1.45 11.80
CA ASN A 160 -40.37 2.49 12.35
C ASN A 160 -39.00 1.93 12.76
N TYR A 161 -38.98 0.74 13.36
CA TYR A 161 -37.75 0.02 13.68
C TYR A 161 -36.94 -0.30 12.42
N ASP A 162 -37.59 -0.84 11.38
CA ASP A 162 -36.96 -1.11 10.08
C ASP A 162 -36.42 0.16 9.41
N CYS A 163 -37.11 1.29 9.56
CA CYS A 163 -36.65 2.59 9.08
C CYS A 163 -35.35 3.04 9.77
N ASP A 164 -35.25 2.83 11.09
CA ASP A 164 -34.06 3.15 11.87
C ASP A 164 -32.86 2.25 11.49
N GLU A 165 -33.11 0.95 11.30
CA GLU A 165 -32.10 0.01 10.81
C GLU A 165 -31.64 0.38 9.39
N TYR A 166 -32.58 0.69 8.49
CA TYR A 166 -32.30 1.15 7.13
C TYR A 166 -31.42 2.41 7.13
N GLN A 167 -31.73 3.38 8.00
CA GLN A 167 -30.95 4.62 8.11
C GLN A 167 -29.53 4.33 8.60
N THR A 168 -29.39 3.43 9.57
CA THR A 168 -28.09 2.98 10.08
C THR A 168 -27.27 2.29 8.98
N ALA A 169 -27.89 1.37 8.25
CA ALA A 169 -27.25 0.66 7.14
C ALA A 169 -26.82 1.63 6.01
N CYS A 170 -27.64 2.64 5.69
CA CYS A 170 -27.29 3.69 4.73
C CYS A 170 -26.08 4.51 5.18
N ASN A 171 -26.01 4.87 6.47
CA ASN A 171 -24.88 5.61 7.02
C ASN A 171 -23.59 4.79 6.92
N ILE A 172 -23.63 3.51 7.29
CA ILE A 172 -22.48 2.59 7.16
C ILE A 172 -22.05 2.46 5.68
N ALA A 173 -22.99 2.32 4.75
CA ALA A 173 -22.69 2.23 3.32
C ALA A 173 -22.02 3.52 2.80
N LYS A 174 -22.48 4.69 3.23
CA LYS A 174 -21.87 5.99 2.89
C LYS A 174 -20.46 6.13 3.47
N GLU A 175 -20.23 5.72 4.70
CA GLU A 175 -18.90 5.76 5.30
C GLU A 175 -17.90 4.87 4.55
N LYS A 176 -18.30 3.63 4.24
CA LYS A 176 -17.50 2.70 3.44
C LYS A 176 -17.20 3.27 2.05
N TYR A 177 -18.20 3.87 1.40
CA TYR A 177 -18.01 4.56 0.13
C TYR A 177 -17.03 5.73 0.25
N ASN A 178 -17.17 6.59 1.25
CA ASN A 178 -16.28 7.74 1.43
C ASN A 178 -14.81 7.31 1.66
N GLN A 179 -14.59 6.24 2.43
CA GLN A 179 -13.27 5.65 2.61
C GLN A 179 -12.70 5.09 1.30
N ALA A 180 -13.51 4.34 0.56
CA ALA A 180 -13.13 3.80 -0.75
C ALA A 180 -12.85 4.92 -1.76
N TYR A 181 -13.66 5.98 -1.77
CA TYR A 181 -13.52 7.14 -2.65
C TYR A 181 -12.27 7.95 -2.34
N SER A 182 -11.98 8.22 -1.06
CA SER A 182 -10.74 8.89 -0.66
C SER A 182 -9.50 8.09 -1.07
N THR A 183 -9.55 6.77 -0.90
CA THR A 183 -8.48 5.85 -1.34
C THR A 183 -8.34 5.87 -2.87
N TRP A 184 -9.46 5.80 -3.59
CA TRP A 184 -9.50 5.90 -5.05
C TRP A 184 -8.91 7.22 -5.54
N GLN A 185 -9.29 8.35 -4.96
CA GLN A 185 -8.75 9.66 -5.32
C GLN A 185 -7.24 9.72 -5.12
N ASN A 186 -6.72 9.18 -4.02
CA ASN A 186 -5.28 9.15 -3.77
C ASN A 186 -4.52 8.25 -4.74
N ASN A 187 -5.11 7.11 -5.13
CA ASN A 187 -4.50 6.17 -6.07
C ASN A 187 -4.61 6.61 -7.54
N ASN A 188 -5.65 7.38 -7.89
CA ASN A 188 -5.87 7.90 -9.25
C ASN A 188 -5.16 9.25 -9.51
N LYS A 189 -4.64 9.90 -8.46
CA LYS A 189 -3.81 11.10 -8.65
C LYS A 189 -2.66 10.76 -9.60
N PRO A 190 -2.43 11.58 -10.64
CA PRO A 190 -1.31 11.37 -11.55
C PRO A 190 0.01 11.33 -10.76
N GLN A 191 0.69 10.19 -10.76
CA GLN A 191 1.98 10.01 -10.08
C GLN A 191 3.11 10.01 -11.10
N LYS A 192 4.14 10.81 -10.81
CA LYS A 192 5.41 10.82 -11.54
C LYS A 192 6.08 9.45 -11.40
N GLN A 193 6.50 8.86 -12.52
CA GLN A 193 7.18 7.57 -12.56
C GLN A 193 8.67 7.73 -12.19
N ILE A 194 8.91 8.07 -10.93
CA ILE A 194 10.25 8.27 -10.35
C ILE A 194 10.45 7.24 -9.25
N PHE A 195 11.49 6.45 -9.38
CA PHE A 195 11.85 5.36 -8.49
C PHE A 195 13.02 5.80 -7.62
N ARG A 196 12.83 5.73 -6.31
CA ARG A 196 13.81 6.05 -5.27
C ARG A 196 13.85 4.91 -4.26
N TYR A 197 14.90 4.81 -3.47
CA TYR A 197 15.00 3.80 -2.39
C TYR A 197 14.94 2.35 -2.88
N PHE A 198 15.10 2.09 -4.18
CA PHE A 198 15.04 0.74 -4.74
C PHE A 198 16.12 -0.18 -4.17
N LYS A 199 17.33 0.33 -3.87
CA LYS A 199 18.34 -0.42 -3.10
C LYS A 199 17.77 -0.94 -1.77
N LEU A 200 17.20 -0.03 -0.98
CA LEU A 200 16.67 -0.37 0.34
C LEU A 200 15.55 -1.40 0.22
N ALA A 201 14.63 -1.21 -0.73
CA ALA A 201 13.57 -2.17 -1.02
C ALA A 201 14.08 -3.53 -1.56
N THR A 202 15.22 -3.55 -2.26
CA THR A 202 15.83 -4.79 -2.77
C THR A 202 16.50 -5.61 -1.65
N PHE A 203 17.15 -4.96 -0.68
CA PHE A 203 17.91 -5.65 0.37
C PHE A 203 17.18 -5.78 1.71
N THR A 204 15.97 -5.22 1.83
CA THR A 204 15.15 -5.24 3.05
C THR A 204 13.69 -5.54 2.74
N ASN A 205 12.88 -5.80 3.77
CA ASN A 205 11.43 -6.04 3.64
C ASN A 205 10.61 -4.74 3.59
N GLN A 206 11.17 -3.64 3.07
CA GLN A 206 10.44 -2.37 2.98
C GLN A 206 9.30 -2.48 1.96
N ASN A 207 8.15 -1.87 2.27
CA ASN A 207 7.02 -1.80 1.34
C ASN A 207 7.41 -1.06 0.06
N TRP A 208 7.28 -1.76 -1.07
CA TRP A 208 7.54 -1.24 -2.41
C TRP A 208 6.22 -1.09 -3.18
N ASN A 209 5.76 0.14 -3.33
CA ASN A 209 4.46 0.46 -3.91
C ASN A 209 4.58 0.86 -5.39
N HIS A 210 5.38 0.15 -6.17
CA HIS A 210 5.49 0.35 -7.61
C HIS A 210 5.27 -0.95 -8.38
N THR A 211 4.83 -0.83 -9.63
CA THR A 211 4.55 -1.97 -10.51
C THR A 211 5.82 -2.73 -10.94
N ILE A 212 6.91 -2.00 -11.17
CA ILE A 212 8.21 -2.58 -11.53
C ILE A 212 8.95 -2.96 -10.24
N LYS A 213 9.42 -4.20 -10.14
CA LYS A 213 10.15 -4.71 -8.97
C LYS A 213 11.45 -3.93 -8.71
N PRO A 214 11.85 -3.72 -7.43
CA PRO A 214 13.02 -2.91 -7.10
C PRO A 214 14.33 -3.53 -7.60
N GLU A 215 14.41 -4.85 -7.72
CA GLU A 215 15.58 -5.57 -8.26
C GLU A 215 15.82 -5.24 -9.74
N ILE A 216 14.74 -5.09 -10.51
CA ILE A 216 14.82 -4.71 -11.93
C ILE A 216 15.34 -3.27 -12.07
N ILE A 217 14.78 -2.35 -11.27
CA ILE A 217 15.25 -0.96 -11.22
C ILE A 217 16.72 -0.87 -10.80
N SER A 218 17.11 -1.64 -9.78
CA SER A 218 18.51 -1.73 -9.34
C SER A 218 19.43 -2.23 -10.46
N CYS A 219 18.99 -3.23 -11.22
CA CYS A 219 19.74 -3.78 -12.34
C CYS A 219 19.96 -2.74 -13.46
N TRP A 220 18.92 -1.99 -13.85
CA TRP A 220 19.03 -0.92 -14.84
C TRP A 220 19.98 0.18 -14.38
N TYR A 221 19.83 0.60 -13.13
CA TYR A 221 20.68 1.63 -12.54
C TYR A 221 22.15 1.20 -12.50
N LEU A 222 22.44 -0.03 -12.08
CA LEU A 222 23.79 -0.57 -12.07
C LEU A 222 24.37 -0.73 -13.48
N ALA A 223 23.55 -1.11 -14.48
CA ALA A 223 23.98 -1.18 -15.87
C ALA A 223 24.41 0.20 -16.40
N PHE A 224 23.67 1.26 -16.09
CA PHE A 224 24.07 2.64 -16.39
C PHE A 224 25.45 2.96 -15.80
N VAL A 225 25.64 2.69 -14.50
CA VAL A 225 26.90 2.95 -13.81
C VAL A 225 28.06 2.18 -14.44
N LEU A 226 27.85 0.89 -14.78
CA LEU A 226 28.85 0.06 -15.44
C LEU A 226 29.21 0.58 -16.84
N PHE A 227 28.24 1.07 -17.62
CA PHE A 227 28.54 1.74 -18.89
C PHE A 227 29.43 2.96 -18.69
N THR A 228 29.09 3.83 -17.73
CA THR A 228 29.91 5.03 -17.41
C THR A 228 31.34 4.67 -17.01
N ILE A 229 31.52 3.59 -16.24
CA ILE A 229 32.85 3.08 -15.89
C ILE A 229 33.59 2.55 -17.13
N ARG A 230 32.92 1.76 -17.96
CA ARG A 230 33.52 1.16 -19.18
C ARG A 230 33.96 2.24 -20.18
N GLU A 231 33.24 3.36 -20.29
CA GLU A 231 33.69 4.49 -21.10
C GLU A 231 34.97 5.14 -20.57
N LYS A 232 35.17 5.14 -19.25
CA LYS A 232 36.33 5.78 -18.61
C LYS A 232 37.58 4.91 -18.64
N ILE A 233 37.46 3.62 -18.31
CA ILE A 233 38.63 2.73 -18.11
C ILE A 233 38.60 1.44 -18.96
N GLY A 234 37.62 1.28 -19.85
CA GLY A 234 37.44 0.05 -20.63
C GLY A 234 36.78 -1.08 -19.85
N SER A 235 36.80 -2.31 -20.39
CA SER A 235 36.09 -3.46 -19.84
C SER A 235 36.90 -4.38 -18.93
N ASP A 236 38.22 -4.17 -18.79
CA ASP A 236 39.12 -5.06 -18.03
C ASP A 236 39.30 -4.60 -16.58
N PHE A 237 38.29 -4.79 -15.74
CA PHE A 237 38.32 -4.44 -14.32
C PHE A 237 37.56 -5.42 -13.43
N PHE A 238 37.96 -5.49 -12.15
CA PHE A 238 37.18 -6.17 -11.12
C PHE A 238 36.16 -5.22 -10.50
N THR A 239 34.98 -5.72 -10.13
CA THR A 239 33.95 -4.94 -9.43
C THR A 239 33.79 -5.43 -8.01
N GLN A 240 33.96 -4.53 -7.05
CA GLN A 240 33.67 -4.75 -5.64
C GLN A 240 32.45 -3.92 -5.23
N MET A 241 31.44 -4.53 -4.64
CA MET A 241 30.26 -3.81 -4.14
C MET A 241 29.98 -4.14 -2.69
N GLY A 242 29.69 -3.09 -1.90
CA GLY A 242 29.22 -3.22 -0.54
C GLY A 242 27.77 -3.68 -0.47
N VAL A 243 27.45 -4.55 0.48
CA VAL A 243 26.06 -4.88 0.85
C VAL A 243 25.80 -4.68 2.34
N PRO A 244 24.54 -4.37 2.72
CA PRO A 244 24.13 -4.44 4.11
C PRO A 244 24.44 -5.82 4.70
N TYR A 245 24.83 -5.86 5.97
CA TYR A 245 25.17 -7.10 6.66
C TYR A 245 24.21 -7.32 7.84
N SER A 246 23.62 -8.52 7.92
CA SER A 246 22.79 -8.94 9.05
C SER A 246 23.59 -9.80 10.04
N ILE A 247 23.23 -9.73 11.33
CA ILE A 247 23.73 -10.63 12.40
C ILE A 247 23.40 -12.09 12.06
N LEU A 248 22.29 -12.32 11.36
CA LEU A 248 21.87 -13.65 10.97
C LEU A 248 22.58 -14.05 9.66
N LYS A 249 23.53 -14.99 9.76
CA LYS A 249 24.34 -15.45 8.62
C LYS A 249 23.54 -15.80 7.37
N HIS A 250 22.40 -16.48 7.52
CA HIS A 250 21.54 -16.85 6.39
C HIS A 250 20.93 -15.64 5.67
N GLU A 251 20.62 -14.55 6.39
CA GLU A 251 20.14 -13.31 5.77
C GLU A 251 21.27 -12.59 5.03
N SER A 252 22.48 -12.58 5.61
CA SER A 252 23.67 -12.03 4.95
C SER A 252 24.00 -12.79 3.66
N ASP A 253 23.96 -14.13 3.69
CA ASP A 253 24.19 -14.96 2.50
C ASP A 253 23.14 -14.67 1.42
N LYS A 254 21.87 -14.49 1.82
CA LYS A 254 20.78 -14.10 0.90
C LYS A 254 21.01 -12.71 0.29
N GLN A 255 21.42 -11.71 1.08
CA GLN A 255 21.74 -10.37 0.59
C GLN A 255 22.92 -10.39 -0.38
N LYS A 256 23.96 -11.18 -0.06
CA LYS A 256 25.11 -11.39 -0.95
C LYS A 256 24.69 -12.02 -2.28
N GLN A 257 23.84 -13.05 -2.24
CA GLN A 257 23.29 -13.67 -3.45
C GLN A 257 22.46 -12.70 -4.29
N ILE A 258 21.62 -11.87 -3.66
CA ILE A 258 20.86 -10.83 -4.37
C ILE A 258 21.82 -9.86 -5.07
N ALA A 259 22.85 -9.38 -4.39
CA ALA A 259 23.82 -8.45 -4.97
C ALA A 259 24.56 -9.02 -6.18
N TYR A 260 25.01 -10.29 -6.11
CA TYR A 260 25.59 -10.96 -7.27
C TYR A 260 24.59 -11.08 -8.42
N LYS A 261 23.34 -11.48 -8.14
CA LYS A 261 22.29 -11.55 -9.18
C LYS A 261 22.10 -10.21 -9.89
N LEU A 262 22.10 -9.11 -9.13
CA LEU A 262 21.97 -7.76 -9.70
C LEU A 262 23.16 -7.37 -10.58
N LEU A 263 24.40 -7.56 -10.09
CA LEU A 263 25.60 -7.20 -10.86
C LEU A 263 25.75 -8.04 -12.12
N ILE A 264 25.39 -9.32 -12.08
CA ILE A 264 25.41 -10.20 -13.24
C ILE A 264 24.32 -9.78 -14.23
N GLY A 265 23.10 -9.52 -13.76
CA GLY A 265 22.03 -8.99 -14.60
C GLY A 265 22.44 -7.67 -15.27
N ALA A 266 23.08 -6.78 -14.52
CA ALA A 266 23.55 -5.50 -15.02
C ALA A 266 24.64 -5.68 -16.08
N ASN A 267 25.65 -6.53 -15.84
CA ASN A 267 26.67 -6.83 -16.83
C ASN A 267 26.09 -7.48 -18.09
N LYS A 268 25.12 -8.40 -17.96
CA LYS A 268 24.43 -9.00 -19.10
C LYS A 268 23.67 -7.96 -19.93
N LEU A 269 23.04 -6.97 -19.30
CA LEU A 269 22.44 -5.84 -20.03
C LEU A 269 23.51 -5.04 -20.77
N VAL A 270 24.63 -4.74 -20.11
CA VAL A 270 25.74 -4.01 -20.74
C VAL A 270 26.29 -4.76 -21.94
N ASP A 271 26.46 -6.08 -21.83
CA ASP A 271 26.93 -6.93 -22.93
C ASP A 271 25.89 -7.06 -24.06
N TYR A 272 24.60 -7.13 -23.73
CA TYR A 272 23.51 -7.20 -24.70
C TYR A 272 23.43 -5.93 -25.56
N TYR A 273 23.46 -4.76 -24.93
CA TYR A 273 23.39 -3.49 -25.65
C TYR A 273 24.71 -3.13 -26.33
N GLY A 274 25.84 -3.50 -25.73
CA GLY A 274 27.20 -3.28 -26.24
C GLY A 274 27.67 -1.82 -26.28
N LYS A 275 26.77 -0.87 -26.52
CA LYS A 275 27.00 0.57 -26.56
C LYS A 275 26.08 1.30 -25.60
N PHE A 276 26.61 2.34 -24.94
CA PHE A 276 25.88 3.08 -23.92
C PHE A 276 24.66 3.80 -24.50
N GLU A 277 24.78 4.38 -25.69
CA GLU A 277 23.69 5.12 -26.32
C GLU A 277 22.49 4.23 -26.67
N LEU A 278 22.75 2.97 -27.07
CA LEU A 278 21.69 2.00 -27.35
C LEU A 278 20.93 1.64 -26.08
N PHE A 279 21.64 1.48 -24.96
CA PHE A 279 21.02 1.26 -23.65
C PHE A 279 20.16 2.46 -23.20
N LEU A 280 20.62 3.69 -23.44
CA LEU A 280 19.86 4.91 -23.08
C LEU A 280 18.63 5.13 -23.97
N GLN A 281 18.64 4.64 -25.21
CA GLN A 281 17.52 4.72 -26.15
C GLN A 281 16.49 3.60 -25.96
N ALA A 282 16.86 2.53 -25.24
CA ALA A 282 15.96 1.42 -24.96
C ALA A 282 14.76 1.89 -24.14
N ASN A 283 13.57 1.45 -24.55
CA ASN A 283 12.36 1.76 -23.80
C ASN A 283 12.16 0.79 -22.62
N VAL A 284 11.25 1.13 -21.71
CA VAL A 284 10.94 0.35 -20.50
C VAL A 284 10.57 -1.10 -20.79
N GLU A 285 9.78 -1.36 -21.83
CA GLU A 285 9.34 -2.72 -22.17
C GLU A 285 10.54 -3.56 -22.65
N GLU A 286 11.38 -2.97 -23.50
CA GLU A 286 12.59 -3.60 -23.99
C GLU A 286 13.58 -3.91 -22.85
N LEU A 287 13.86 -2.93 -21.98
CA LEU A 287 14.70 -3.13 -20.81
C LEU A 287 14.14 -4.23 -19.90
N PHE A 288 12.83 -4.24 -19.68
CA PHE A 288 12.17 -5.25 -18.84
C PHE A 288 12.34 -6.65 -19.42
N ASN A 289 12.10 -6.83 -20.72
CA ASN A 289 12.21 -8.12 -21.40
C ASN A 289 13.65 -8.64 -21.46
N ASN A 290 14.64 -7.75 -21.53
CA ASN A 290 16.05 -8.10 -21.59
C ASN A 290 16.72 -8.22 -20.21
N THR A 291 16.04 -7.85 -19.13
CA THR A 291 16.59 -7.96 -17.77
C THR A 291 16.42 -9.37 -17.22
N ILE A 292 17.53 -10.12 -17.15
CA ILE A 292 17.53 -11.51 -16.70
C ILE A 292 18.16 -11.61 -15.30
N LEU A 293 17.31 -11.86 -14.30
CA LEU A 293 17.72 -12.10 -12.91
C LEU A 293 17.58 -13.59 -12.53
N THR A 294 18.46 -14.43 -13.06
CA THR A 294 18.50 -15.86 -12.75
C THR A 294 19.50 -16.16 -11.63
N GLU A 295 19.50 -17.40 -11.13
CA GLU A 295 20.64 -17.91 -10.37
C GLU A 295 21.92 -17.84 -11.23
N PHE A 296 23.03 -17.61 -10.55
CA PHE A 296 24.34 -17.47 -11.17
C PHE A 296 25.24 -18.65 -10.81
N LYS A 297 26.22 -18.90 -11.66
CA LYS A 297 27.29 -19.88 -11.43
C LYS A 297 28.55 -19.16 -10.94
N GLU A 298 29.45 -19.89 -10.29
CA GLU A 298 30.76 -19.33 -9.91
C GLU A 298 31.55 -18.82 -11.12
N ASP A 299 31.38 -19.46 -12.28
CA ASP A 299 31.99 -19.01 -13.54
C ASP A 299 31.54 -17.60 -13.93
N ASP A 300 30.27 -17.22 -13.66
CA ASP A 300 29.79 -15.86 -13.92
C ASP A 300 30.52 -14.83 -13.04
N LEU A 301 30.83 -15.19 -11.79
CA LEU A 301 31.56 -14.33 -10.86
C LEU A 301 32.99 -14.08 -11.32
N ASN A 302 33.66 -15.13 -11.78
CA ASN A 302 35.03 -15.06 -12.27
C ASN A 302 35.08 -14.31 -13.62
N PHE A 303 34.13 -14.60 -14.52
CA PHE A 303 34.04 -13.97 -15.83
C PHE A 303 33.86 -12.45 -15.74
N TYR A 304 32.97 -11.99 -14.84
CA TYR A 304 32.72 -10.57 -14.63
C TYR A 304 33.60 -9.93 -13.54
N GLY A 305 34.50 -10.69 -12.92
CA GLY A 305 35.39 -10.20 -11.86
C GLY A 305 34.65 -9.62 -10.65
N LEU A 306 33.59 -10.29 -10.17
CA LEU A 306 32.69 -9.75 -9.15
C LEU A 306 33.06 -10.20 -7.73
N ASN A 307 33.09 -9.26 -6.80
CA ASN A 307 33.26 -9.53 -5.38
C ASN A 307 32.28 -8.71 -4.54
N ILE A 308 31.58 -9.37 -3.61
CA ILE A 308 30.64 -8.72 -2.70
C ILE A 308 31.18 -8.79 -1.28
N LEU A 309 31.27 -7.62 -0.65
CA LEU A 309 31.79 -7.44 0.70
C LEU A 309 30.73 -6.80 1.60
N PRO A 310 30.72 -7.09 2.91
CA PRO A 310 29.93 -6.31 3.86
C PRO A 310 30.36 -4.83 3.81
N GLU A 311 29.41 -3.89 3.78
CA GLU A 311 29.70 -2.44 3.74
C GLU A 311 30.65 -2.00 4.87
N ALA A 312 30.39 -2.46 6.09
CA ALA A 312 31.25 -2.18 7.24
C ALA A 312 32.69 -2.70 7.03
N PHE A 313 32.88 -3.84 6.35
CA PHE A 313 34.20 -4.41 6.13
C PHE A 313 35.06 -3.53 5.21
N ALA A 314 34.46 -2.94 4.17
CA ALA A 314 35.18 -2.08 3.23
C ALA A 314 35.79 -0.86 3.95
N GLY A 315 35.00 -0.17 4.79
CA GLY A 315 35.49 0.95 5.59
C GLY A 315 36.55 0.53 6.60
N LEU A 316 36.35 -0.59 7.29
CA LEU A 316 37.24 -1.08 8.33
C LEU A 316 38.60 -1.53 7.82
N SER A 317 38.64 -2.26 6.70
CA SER A 317 39.89 -2.80 6.15
C SER A 317 40.94 -1.72 5.91
N SER A 318 40.52 -0.54 5.44
CA SER A 318 41.41 0.60 5.21
C SER A 318 42.07 1.13 6.50
N ILE A 319 41.32 1.14 7.61
CA ILE A 319 41.77 1.68 8.90
C ILE A 319 42.66 0.65 9.62
N THR A 320 42.27 -0.63 9.58
CA THR A 320 43.00 -1.70 10.26
C THR A 320 44.34 -2.02 9.57
N LEU A 321 44.38 -2.04 8.23
CA LEU A 321 45.61 -2.32 7.47
C LEU A 321 46.69 -1.24 7.71
N GLN A 322 46.27 0.01 7.92
CA GLN A 322 47.17 1.11 8.27
C GLN A 322 47.70 1.02 9.72
N GLY A 323 47.24 0.05 10.51
CA GLY A 323 47.67 -0.13 11.90
C GLY A 323 47.24 1.02 12.83
N LYS A 324 46.22 1.79 12.44
CA LYS A 324 45.73 2.94 13.23
C LYS A 324 44.96 2.53 14.48
N LEU A 325 44.53 1.27 14.55
CA LEU A 325 43.79 0.70 15.67
C LEU A 325 44.62 -0.44 16.28
N SER A 326 44.65 -0.50 17.62
CA SER A 326 45.31 -1.58 18.36
C SER A 326 44.48 -2.87 18.33
N GLN A 327 45.11 -4.01 18.63
CA GLN A 327 44.37 -5.25 18.88
C GLN A 327 43.40 -5.06 20.06
N GLY A 328 42.18 -5.58 19.92
CA GLY A 328 41.09 -5.40 20.89
C GLY A 328 39.72 -5.42 20.23
N MET A 329 38.68 -5.24 21.04
CA MET A 329 37.29 -5.10 20.58
C MET A 329 37.02 -3.65 20.21
N HIS A 330 36.46 -3.43 19.02
CA HIS A 330 36.15 -2.13 18.47
C HIS A 330 34.68 -2.02 18.10
N LEU A 331 34.19 -0.77 18.08
CA LEU A 331 32.86 -0.40 17.64
C LEU A 331 33.00 0.58 16.47
N LEU A 332 32.40 0.25 15.33
CA LEU A 332 32.18 1.18 14.23
C LEU A 332 30.72 1.63 14.26
N THR A 333 30.50 2.92 14.00
CA THR A 333 29.17 3.45 13.71
C THR A 333 29.26 4.28 12.43
N ASP A 334 28.65 3.80 11.37
CA ASP A 334 28.53 4.49 10.08
C ASP A 334 27.10 5.04 9.95
N ILE A 335 26.97 6.37 9.93
CA ILE A 335 25.68 7.04 9.80
C ILE A 335 25.55 7.53 8.37
N GLY A 336 24.90 6.73 7.54
CA GLY A 336 24.57 7.08 6.18
C GLY A 336 23.36 8.02 6.07
N GLY A 337 22.97 8.32 4.82
CA GLY A 337 21.77 9.12 4.56
C GLY A 337 20.47 8.39 4.94
N GLY A 338 20.40 7.08 4.63
CA GLY A 338 19.20 6.26 4.85
C GLY A 338 19.28 5.29 6.02
N THR A 339 20.48 4.78 6.33
CA THR A 339 20.73 3.78 7.38
C THR A 339 21.79 4.26 8.35
N THR A 340 21.78 3.68 9.55
CA THR A 340 22.89 3.74 10.51
C THR A 340 23.35 2.32 10.78
N ASP A 341 24.61 2.04 10.47
CA ASP A 341 25.22 0.72 10.55
C ASP A 341 26.22 0.68 11.71
N ILE A 342 26.03 -0.25 12.64
CA ILE A 342 26.84 -0.40 13.84
C ILE A 342 27.55 -1.75 13.78
N ALA A 343 28.88 -1.78 13.76
CA ALA A 343 29.65 -3.02 13.69
C ALA A 343 30.55 -3.22 14.91
N PHE A 344 30.53 -4.42 15.47
CA PHE A 344 31.49 -4.89 16.48
C PHE A 344 32.52 -5.80 15.80
N PHE A 345 33.80 -5.50 15.98
CA PHE A 345 34.86 -6.25 15.32
C PHE A 345 36.13 -6.27 16.17
N THR A 346 36.97 -7.28 15.95
CA THR A 346 38.35 -7.33 16.44
C THR A 346 39.33 -7.22 15.28
N ILE A 347 40.62 -7.07 15.59
CA ILE A 347 41.69 -7.02 14.59
C ILE A 347 42.53 -8.28 14.71
N THR A 348 42.62 -9.05 13.64
CA THR A 348 43.40 -10.29 13.59
C THR A 348 44.91 -10.02 13.65
N SER A 349 45.71 -11.08 13.80
CA SER A 349 47.18 -11.01 13.67
C SER A 349 47.62 -10.38 12.35
N ASP A 350 46.81 -10.56 11.31
CA ASP A 350 47.11 -10.13 9.93
C ASP A 350 46.61 -8.70 9.65
N LYS A 351 46.21 -7.97 10.70
CA LYS A 351 45.67 -6.59 10.64
C LYS A 351 44.38 -6.47 9.81
N LEU A 352 43.64 -7.55 9.68
CA LEU A 352 42.33 -7.56 9.04
C LEU A 352 41.22 -7.44 10.10
N PRO A 353 40.08 -6.82 9.77
CA PRO A 353 38.95 -6.77 10.68
C PRO A 353 38.24 -8.13 10.69
N ASP A 354 38.02 -8.68 11.89
CA ASP A 354 37.14 -9.83 12.13
C ASP A 354 35.82 -9.31 12.71
N VAL A 355 34.80 -9.25 11.85
CA VAL A 355 33.51 -8.65 12.18
C VAL A 355 32.62 -9.67 12.88
N HIS A 356 32.29 -9.43 14.14
CA HIS A 356 31.50 -10.33 14.97
C HIS A 356 30.00 -10.09 14.85
N ALA A 357 29.60 -8.83 14.70
CA ALA A 357 28.19 -8.45 14.55
C ALA A 357 28.08 -7.12 13.80
N VAL A 358 27.04 -6.98 12.98
CA VAL A 358 26.63 -5.72 12.36
C VAL A 358 25.13 -5.54 12.56
N LEU A 359 24.72 -4.37 13.06
CA LEU A 359 23.34 -3.96 13.19
C LEU A 359 23.07 -2.79 12.25
N SER A 360 22.15 -2.97 11.31
CA SER A 360 21.68 -1.89 10.43
C SER A 360 20.33 -1.37 10.91
N ILE A 361 20.25 -0.07 11.16
CA ILE A 361 19.01 0.62 11.54
C ILE A 361 18.54 1.44 10.32
N PRO A 362 17.28 1.33 9.86
CA PRO A 362 16.74 2.10 8.74
C PRO A 362 16.41 3.55 9.15
N LYS A 363 17.35 4.21 9.84
CA LYS A 363 17.29 5.60 10.29
C LYS A 363 18.67 6.22 10.11
N GLY A 364 18.89 6.88 8.98
CA GLY A 364 20.07 7.69 8.72
C GLY A 364 19.85 9.17 8.99
N LEU A 365 20.77 10.02 8.51
CA LEU A 365 20.68 11.48 8.63
C LEU A 365 19.38 12.05 8.06
N ASN A 366 18.82 11.46 7.00
CA ASN A 366 17.61 11.96 6.37
C ASN A 366 16.37 11.78 7.26
N TYR A 367 16.32 10.73 8.08
CA TYR A 367 15.25 10.56 9.06
C TYR A 367 15.22 11.73 10.04
N ILE A 368 16.39 12.23 10.46
CA ILE A 368 16.51 13.40 11.34
C ILE A 368 15.94 14.65 10.64
N PHE A 369 16.29 14.87 9.36
CA PHE A 369 15.75 15.98 8.58
C PHE A 369 14.25 15.88 8.36
N GLU A 370 13.71 14.71 8.04
CA GLU A 370 12.29 14.49 7.84
C GLU A 370 11.49 14.75 9.11
N GLU A 371 11.96 14.23 10.26
CA GLU A 371 11.32 14.49 11.56
C GLU A 371 11.41 15.97 11.95
N TYR A 372 12.53 16.64 11.67
CA TYR A 372 12.67 18.08 11.88
C TYR A 372 11.69 18.89 11.04
N ILE A 373 11.49 18.55 9.76
CA ILE A 373 10.51 19.21 8.89
C ILE A 373 9.07 18.97 9.40
N LYS A 374 8.77 17.76 9.88
CA LYS A 374 7.45 17.45 10.45
C LYS A 374 7.20 18.22 11.75
N SER A 375 8.20 18.37 12.62
CA SER A 375 8.06 19.13 13.87
C SER A 375 7.94 20.63 13.62
N SER A 376 8.66 21.17 12.64
CA SER A 376 8.59 22.60 12.29
C SER A 376 7.29 22.98 11.55
N LYS A 377 6.65 22.05 10.83
CA LYS A 377 5.28 22.26 10.30
C LYS A 377 4.18 22.23 11.37
N LYS A 378 4.47 21.73 12.58
CA LYS A 378 3.52 21.64 13.70
C LYS A 378 3.56 22.84 14.65
N GLN A 379 4.51 23.75 14.51
CA GLN A 379 4.47 25.02 15.23
C GLN A 379 3.69 26.04 14.38
N PRO A 380 2.51 26.51 14.84
CA PRO A 380 2.01 27.78 14.37
C PRO A 380 3.08 28.83 14.68
N LEU A 381 3.33 29.75 13.74
CA LEU A 381 4.01 30.99 14.06
C LEU A 381 3.23 31.65 15.20
N GLU A 382 3.82 31.70 16.39
CA GLU A 382 3.37 32.57 17.48
C GLU A 382 3.68 34.03 17.16
#